data_AF-A0A7W7G0N9-F1
#
_entry.id   AF-A0A7W7G0N9-F1
#
_cell.length_a   1.000
_cell.length_b   1.000
_cell.length_c   1.000
_cell.angle_alpha   90.00
_cell.angle_beta   90.00
_cell.angle_gamma   90.00
#
_symmetry.space_group_name_H-M   'P 1'
#
loop_
_entity.id
_entity.type
_entity.pdbx_description
1 polymer ?
#
loop_
_entity_poly.entity_id
_entity_poly.type
_entity_poly.pdbx_seq_one_letter_code
_entity_poly.pdbx_strand_id
1 'polypeptide(L)'
;MTKRFTLATALLRTVLIGRPVTAAVATVVTIRLSTDMTAAGLTSALITVITIPAPALISRRPALLRHRVAVVVVDAAATVAVPLTGQGGVVSFCFVAGSAAPAGVLLGTSGAVLWIAHTAVALSVAVHLLGDLPPAARDQVAPFFGAGPMLVLVCGAGAAVLTAALHRYMRASIAMTVAAQRSAAASERARLARELHDSVAETLRGVSFAAVALPSSPRRKPALAEQLAATVSRGADAAVREVRGLLTALRRDVPDQPFCVTVPDVSNGWSRSAGIAVRLVTAPVEPTLAARYELIQIPDEALRTVERHARASEAEVTRDNGAGFVPPAGLSHLSARGRFGVVGTAERARPVGGGLHVRSRPGSGTVIEAGVPAAAERLLAA
;
A
#
# COMPACT_ATOMS: atom_id res chain seq x y z
N MET A 1 7.54 -14.03 -0.37
CA MET A 1 7.72 -14.57 -1.74
C MET A 1 6.58 -14.20 -2.69
N THR A 2 5.33 -14.11 -2.23
CA THR A 2 4.11 -13.84 -3.01
C THR A 2 4.14 -12.56 -3.87
N LYS A 3 4.64 -11.43 -3.36
CA LYS A 3 4.67 -10.14 -4.10
C LYS A 3 5.54 -10.15 -5.37
N ARG A 4 6.64 -10.91 -5.39
CA ARG A 4 7.49 -11.06 -6.60
C ARG A 4 6.79 -11.84 -7.71
N PHE A 5 5.86 -12.73 -7.35
CA PHE A 5 5.05 -13.43 -8.34
C PHE A 5 3.99 -12.50 -8.92
N THR A 6 3.33 -11.67 -8.11
CA THR A 6 2.28 -10.76 -8.58
C THR A 6 2.78 -9.78 -9.65
N LEU A 7 3.96 -9.17 -9.45
CA LEU A 7 4.52 -8.23 -10.44
C LEU A 7 4.97 -8.93 -11.73
N ALA A 8 5.64 -10.08 -11.62
CA ALA A 8 6.06 -10.86 -12.78
C ALA A 8 4.86 -11.38 -13.59
N THR A 9 3.79 -11.84 -12.90
CA THR A 9 2.53 -12.24 -13.55
C THR A 9 1.88 -11.07 -14.28
N ALA A 10 1.81 -9.89 -13.65
CA ALA A 10 1.21 -8.71 -14.25
C ALA A 10 2.00 -8.27 -15.50
N LEU A 11 3.33 -8.15 -15.41
CA LEU A 11 4.18 -7.76 -16.53
C LEU A 11 4.13 -8.78 -17.68
N LEU A 12 4.23 -10.07 -17.36
CA LEU A 12 4.15 -11.12 -18.37
C LEU A 12 2.79 -11.14 -19.05
N ARG A 13 1.69 -10.96 -18.30
CA ARG A 13 0.34 -10.85 -18.86
C ARG A 13 0.23 -9.69 -19.83
N THR A 14 0.73 -8.50 -19.47
CA THR A 14 0.70 -7.33 -20.36
C THR A 14 1.46 -7.59 -21.66
N VAL A 15 2.64 -8.20 -21.58
CA VAL A 15 3.42 -8.59 -22.77
C VAL A 15 2.65 -9.59 -23.64
N LEU A 16 2.01 -10.59 -23.03
CA LEU A 16 1.28 -11.63 -23.78
C LEU A 16 -0.04 -11.15 -24.39
N ILE A 17 -0.69 -10.13 -23.82
CA ILE A 17 -1.88 -9.51 -24.42
C ILE A 17 -1.53 -8.81 -25.76
N GLY A 18 -0.32 -8.28 -25.90
CA GLY A 18 0.12 -7.65 -27.14
C GLY A 18 0.33 -8.63 -28.31
N ARG A 19 0.68 -9.90 -28.01
CA ARG A 19 1.02 -10.91 -29.02
C ARG A 19 -0.12 -11.26 -29.99
N PRO A 20 -1.37 -11.53 -29.56
CA PRO A 20 -2.46 -11.81 -30.49
C PRO A 20 -2.76 -10.62 -31.41
N VAL A 21 -2.61 -9.38 -30.93
CA VAL A 21 -2.79 -8.17 -31.75
C VAL A 21 -1.72 -8.10 -32.84
N THR A 22 -0.44 -8.29 -32.48
CA THR A 22 0.65 -8.31 -33.46
C THR A 22 0.52 -9.47 -34.46
N ALA A 23 0.06 -10.64 -34.00
CA ALA A 23 -0.15 -11.82 -34.84
C ALA A 23 -1.29 -11.63 -35.84
N ALA A 24 -2.39 -10.99 -35.43
CA ALA A 24 -3.52 -10.69 -36.31
C ALA A 24 -3.11 -9.74 -37.45
N VAL A 25 -2.40 -8.65 -37.12
CA VAL A 25 -1.89 -7.70 -38.14
C VAL A 25 -0.91 -8.40 -39.09
N ALA A 26 0.02 -9.19 -38.56
CA ALA A 26 0.99 -9.90 -39.39
C ALA A 26 0.30 -10.92 -40.31
N THR A 27 -0.77 -11.58 -39.83
CA THR A 27 -1.53 -12.58 -40.60
C THR A 27 -2.15 -11.97 -41.85
N VAL A 28 -2.74 -10.78 -41.75
CA VAL A 28 -3.28 -10.07 -42.91
C VAL A 28 -2.20 -9.77 -43.94
N VAL A 29 -1.01 -9.35 -43.49
CA VAL A 29 0.13 -9.07 -44.38
C VAL A 29 0.63 -10.35 -45.05
N THR A 30 0.72 -11.46 -44.31
CA THR A 30 1.22 -12.74 -44.85
C THR A 30 0.25 -13.34 -45.86
N ILE A 31 -1.05 -13.27 -45.63
CA ILE A 31 -2.06 -13.71 -46.62
C ILE A 31 -1.97 -12.90 -47.92
N ARG A 32 -1.60 -11.61 -47.84
CA ARG A 32 -1.46 -10.76 -49.04
C ARG A 32 -0.17 -11.00 -49.82
N LEU A 33 0.88 -11.50 -49.16
CA LEU A 33 2.20 -11.67 -49.76
C LEU A 33 2.53 -13.13 -50.10
N SER A 34 1.83 -14.11 -49.52
CA SER A 34 2.13 -15.53 -49.72
C SER A 34 1.58 -16.05 -51.04
N THR A 35 2.41 -16.80 -51.76
CA THR A 35 2.04 -17.59 -52.94
C THR A 35 1.39 -18.91 -52.55
N ASP A 36 1.67 -19.43 -51.34
CA ASP A 36 1.05 -20.64 -50.78
C ASP A 36 0.09 -20.27 -49.63
N MET A 37 -1.21 -20.28 -49.94
CA MET A 37 -2.27 -19.97 -48.98
C MET A 37 -2.45 -21.06 -47.91
N THR A 38 -2.10 -22.30 -48.20
CA THR A 38 -2.27 -23.42 -47.25
C THR A 38 -1.24 -23.34 -46.13
N ALA A 39 0.02 -23.13 -46.47
CA ALA A 39 1.11 -22.94 -45.51
C ALA A 39 0.92 -21.66 -44.66
N ALA A 40 0.46 -20.57 -45.28
CA ALA A 40 0.14 -19.33 -44.57
C ALA A 40 -1.00 -19.52 -43.56
N GLY A 41 -2.07 -20.21 -43.97
CA GLY A 41 -3.22 -20.52 -43.10
C GLY A 41 -2.83 -21.38 -41.90
N LEU A 42 -2.03 -22.44 -42.12
CA LEU A 42 -1.55 -23.33 -41.05
C LEU A 42 -0.67 -22.58 -40.02
N THR A 43 0.24 -21.74 -40.49
CA THR A 43 1.14 -20.95 -39.62
C THR A 43 0.37 -19.95 -38.76
N SER A 44 -0.58 -19.24 -39.37
CA SER A 44 -1.45 -18.30 -38.65
C SER A 44 -2.37 -19.01 -37.65
N ALA A 45 -2.90 -20.19 -37.99
CA ALA A 45 -3.70 -20.99 -37.07
C ALA A 45 -2.87 -21.45 -35.85
N LEU A 46 -1.64 -21.94 -36.09
CA LEU A 46 -0.73 -22.37 -35.02
C LEU A 46 -0.41 -21.22 -34.05
N ILE A 47 -0.05 -20.04 -34.57
CA ILE A 47 0.24 -18.86 -33.73
C ILE A 47 -0.99 -18.42 -32.94
N THR A 48 -2.18 -18.49 -33.54
CA THR A 48 -3.44 -18.13 -32.86
C THR A 48 -3.70 -19.07 -31.68
N VAL A 49 -3.51 -20.38 -31.89
CA VAL A 49 -3.65 -21.41 -30.84
C VAL A 49 -2.66 -21.21 -29.70
N ILE A 50 -1.43 -20.75 -29.99
CA ILE A 50 -0.40 -20.51 -28.97
C ILE A 50 -0.64 -19.19 -28.22
N THR A 51 -1.00 -18.11 -28.92
CA THR A 51 -1.01 -16.74 -28.36
C THR A 51 -2.28 -16.39 -27.60
N ILE A 52 -3.46 -16.79 -28.08
CA ILE A 52 -4.74 -16.44 -27.47
C ILE A 52 -4.91 -17.00 -26.04
N PRO A 53 -4.64 -18.28 -25.75
CA PRO A 53 -4.90 -18.82 -24.41
C PRO A 53 -3.85 -18.40 -23.37
N ALA A 54 -2.64 -17.99 -23.80
CA ALA A 54 -1.50 -17.76 -22.91
C ALA A 54 -1.76 -16.71 -21.79
N PRO A 55 -2.33 -15.51 -22.06
CA PRO A 55 -2.65 -14.54 -21.01
C PRO A 55 -3.66 -15.07 -19.98
N ALA A 56 -4.68 -15.79 -20.46
CA ALA A 56 -5.72 -16.36 -19.60
C ALA A 56 -5.17 -17.49 -18.72
N LEU A 57 -4.31 -18.35 -19.29
CA LEU A 57 -3.65 -19.43 -18.56
C LEU A 57 -2.76 -18.90 -17.43
N ILE A 58 -1.93 -17.89 -17.72
CA ILE A 58 -1.05 -17.28 -16.71
C ILE A 58 -1.83 -16.53 -15.64
N SER A 59 -2.96 -15.92 -16.00
CA SER A 59 -3.85 -15.26 -15.05
C SER A 59 -4.57 -16.25 -14.13
N ARG A 60 -5.04 -17.39 -14.66
CA ARG A 60 -5.76 -18.42 -13.91
C ARG A 60 -4.83 -19.32 -13.08
N ARG A 61 -3.59 -19.52 -13.52
CA ARG A 61 -2.60 -20.40 -12.88
C ARG A 61 -1.26 -19.69 -12.67
N PRO A 62 -1.18 -18.68 -11.79
CA PRO A 62 0.09 -17.96 -11.53
C PRO A 62 1.17 -18.86 -10.93
N ALA A 63 0.81 -20.02 -10.35
CA ALA A 63 1.74 -21.02 -9.86
C ALA A 63 2.69 -21.56 -10.94
N LEU A 64 2.31 -21.50 -12.22
CA LEU A 64 3.18 -21.88 -13.34
C LEU A 64 4.49 -21.07 -13.36
N LEU A 65 4.45 -19.83 -12.88
CA LEU A 65 5.64 -18.98 -12.79
C LEU A 65 6.63 -19.42 -11.71
N ARG A 66 6.33 -20.44 -10.90
CA ARG A 66 7.36 -21.10 -10.07
C ARG A 66 8.38 -21.82 -10.96
N HIS A 67 7.94 -22.32 -12.11
CA HIS A 67 8.78 -22.98 -13.11
C HIS A 67 9.06 -22.03 -14.29
N ARG A 68 9.63 -20.86 -14.00
CA ARG A 68 9.89 -19.80 -15.01
C ARG A 68 10.67 -20.30 -16.21
N VAL A 69 11.68 -21.14 -15.96
CA VAL A 69 12.50 -21.74 -17.02
C VAL A 69 11.62 -22.62 -17.93
N ALA A 70 10.75 -23.45 -17.37
CA ALA A 70 9.86 -24.31 -18.16
C ALA A 70 8.90 -23.49 -19.04
N VAL A 71 8.34 -22.38 -18.52
CA VAL A 71 7.49 -21.47 -19.30
C VAL A 71 8.26 -20.87 -20.47
N VAL A 72 9.50 -20.42 -20.22
CA VAL A 72 10.37 -19.86 -21.27
C VAL A 72 10.79 -20.91 -22.29
N VAL A 73 11.07 -22.14 -21.86
CA VAL A 73 11.42 -23.26 -22.76
C VAL A 73 10.24 -23.62 -23.67
N VAL A 74 9.03 -23.67 -23.13
CA VAL A 74 7.81 -23.90 -23.95
C VAL A 74 7.61 -22.78 -24.97
N ASP A 75 7.82 -21.52 -24.58
CA ASP A 75 7.72 -20.37 -25.48
C ASP A 75 8.81 -20.38 -26.57
N ALA A 76 10.04 -20.76 -26.20
CA ALA A 76 11.15 -20.92 -27.15
C ALA A 76 10.91 -22.07 -28.14
N ALA A 77 10.38 -23.20 -27.67
CA ALA A 77 10.04 -24.33 -28.53
C ALA A 77 8.95 -23.97 -29.54
N ALA A 78 7.92 -23.23 -29.11
CA ALA A 78 6.92 -22.67 -30.02
C ALA A 78 7.54 -21.74 -31.09
N THR A 79 8.57 -20.99 -30.71
CA THR A 79 9.25 -20.05 -31.62
C THR A 79 10.11 -20.73 -32.66
N VAL A 80 10.65 -21.92 -32.36
CA VAL A 80 11.35 -22.76 -33.34
C VAL A 80 10.36 -23.53 -34.23
N ALA A 81 9.22 -23.96 -33.68
CA ALA A 81 8.22 -24.74 -34.43
C ALA A 81 7.50 -23.92 -35.52
N VAL A 82 7.19 -22.65 -35.25
CA VAL A 82 6.42 -21.78 -36.17
C VAL A 82 7.10 -21.56 -37.54
N PRO A 83 8.41 -21.28 -37.64
CA PRO A 83 9.11 -21.21 -38.93
C PRO A 83 9.11 -22.52 -39.71
N LEU A 84 9.10 -23.68 -39.02
CA LEU A 84 9.13 -25.01 -39.64
C LEU A 84 7.82 -25.38 -40.34
N THR A 85 6.69 -24.76 -39.95
CA THR A 85 5.36 -25.11 -40.50
C THR A 85 4.96 -24.34 -41.75
N GLY A 86 5.70 -23.29 -42.18
CA GLY A 86 5.25 -22.47 -43.31
C GLY A 86 6.27 -21.50 -43.90
N GLN A 87 7.46 -21.99 -44.27
CA GLN A 87 8.47 -21.25 -45.03
C GLN A 87 8.69 -19.79 -44.57
N GLY A 88 8.75 -19.55 -43.25
CA GLY A 88 9.31 -18.30 -42.71
C GLY A 88 8.59 -16.96 -43.00
N GLY A 89 7.30 -16.93 -43.37
CA GLY A 89 6.60 -15.67 -43.69
C GLY A 89 6.62 -14.57 -42.60
N VAL A 90 6.19 -13.34 -42.95
CA VAL A 90 6.18 -12.14 -42.07
C VAL A 90 5.52 -12.39 -40.70
N VAL A 91 4.52 -13.26 -40.65
CA VAL A 91 3.87 -13.73 -39.42
C VAL A 91 4.82 -14.43 -38.45
N SER A 92 5.65 -15.34 -38.95
CA SER A 92 6.66 -16.05 -38.16
C SER A 92 7.67 -15.06 -37.59
N PHE A 93 8.03 -14.06 -38.39
CA PHE A 93 8.92 -12.99 -37.99
C PHE A 93 8.39 -12.19 -36.77
N CYS A 94 7.16 -11.68 -36.88
CA CYS A 94 6.50 -10.92 -35.81
C CYS A 94 6.28 -11.77 -34.54
N PHE A 95 6.00 -13.06 -34.71
CA PHE A 95 5.86 -13.99 -33.59
C PHE A 95 7.18 -14.16 -32.81
N VAL A 96 8.31 -14.37 -33.51
CA VAL A 96 9.64 -14.52 -32.90
C VAL A 96 10.04 -13.26 -32.11
N ALA A 97 9.77 -12.06 -32.63
CA ALA A 97 10.00 -10.81 -31.91
C ALA A 97 9.20 -10.73 -30.61
N GLY A 98 7.94 -11.17 -30.63
CA GLY A 98 7.07 -11.23 -29.44
C GLY A 98 7.52 -12.26 -28.38
N SER A 99 8.25 -13.32 -28.78
CA SER A 99 8.74 -14.38 -27.88
C SER A 99 9.95 -13.99 -27.04
N ALA A 100 10.72 -12.97 -27.44
CA ALA A 100 11.87 -12.51 -26.65
C ALA A 100 11.46 -11.78 -25.37
N ALA A 101 10.32 -11.08 -25.38
CA ALA A 101 9.85 -10.30 -24.25
C ALA A 101 9.50 -11.14 -23.00
N PRO A 102 8.79 -12.29 -23.09
CA PRO A 102 8.59 -13.22 -21.98
C PRO A 102 9.89 -13.65 -21.28
N ALA A 103 10.94 -13.96 -22.04
CA ALA A 103 12.25 -14.31 -21.49
C ALA A 103 12.89 -13.14 -20.75
N GLY A 104 12.79 -11.91 -21.30
CA GLY A 104 13.23 -10.69 -20.64
C GLY A 104 12.49 -10.41 -19.33
N VAL A 105 11.16 -10.61 -19.28
CA VAL A 105 10.36 -10.43 -18.05
C VAL A 105 10.72 -11.47 -16.99
N LEU A 106 10.88 -12.74 -17.38
CA LEU A 106 11.01 -13.85 -16.42
C LEU A 106 12.43 -14.12 -15.95
N LEU A 107 13.41 -13.97 -16.84
CA LEU A 107 14.82 -14.27 -16.60
C LEU A 107 15.69 -13.00 -16.55
N GLY A 108 15.15 -11.84 -16.93
CA GLY A 108 15.93 -10.60 -16.98
C GLY A 108 17.09 -10.70 -17.98
N THR A 109 18.23 -10.11 -17.61
CA THR A 109 19.46 -10.17 -18.43
C THR A 109 20.05 -11.57 -18.50
N SER A 110 19.80 -12.45 -17.53
CA SER A 110 20.21 -13.86 -17.60
C SER A 110 19.54 -14.61 -18.75
N GLY A 111 18.42 -14.08 -19.28
CA GLY A 111 17.80 -14.60 -20.49
C GLY A 111 18.60 -14.31 -21.77
N ALA A 112 19.65 -13.46 -21.75
CA ALA A 112 20.43 -12.96 -22.90
C ALA A 112 20.62 -13.99 -24.02
N VAL A 113 21.13 -15.16 -23.63
CA VAL A 113 21.42 -16.27 -24.54
C VAL A 113 20.21 -16.65 -25.39
N LEU A 114 19.02 -16.64 -24.80
CA LEU A 114 17.80 -17.04 -25.49
C LEU A 114 17.38 -16.02 -26.54
N TRP A 115 17.40 -14.73 -26.26
CA TRP A 115 16.97 -13.72 -27.25
C TRP A 115 18.04 -13.50 -28.31
N ILE A 116 19.32 -13.70 -27.97
CA ILE A 116 20.40 -13.79 -28.97
C ILE A 116 20.18 -14.98 -29.90
N ALA A 117 19.84 -16.16 -29.35
CA ALA A 117 19.55 -17.35 -30.15
C ALA A 117 18.32 -17.14 -31.06
N HIS A 118 17.25 -16.52 -30.55
CA HIS A 118 16.08 -16.16 -31.35
C HIS A 118 16.44 -15.19 -32.48
N THR A 119 17.30 -14.20 -32.22
CA THR A 119 17.80 -13.28 -33.25
C THR A 119 18.61 -14.01 -34.32
N ALA A 120 19.46 -14.97 -33.93
CA ALA A 120 20.22 -15.78 -34.88
C ALA A 120 19.30 -16.62 -35.78
N VAL A 121 18.28 -17.26 -35.20
CA VAL A 121 17.25 -18.00 -35.96
C VAL A 121 16.49 -17.06 -36.90
N ALA A 122 16.05 -15.89 -36.41
CA ALA A 122 15.34 -14.90 -37.19
C ALA A 122 16.17 -14.36 -38.36
N LEU A 123 17.47 -14.14 -38.15
CA LEU A 123 18.40 -13.71 -39.18
C LEU A 123 18.63 -14.82 -40.22
N SER A 124 18.78 -16.08 -39.78
CA SER A 124 18.92 -17.22 -40.68
C SER A 124 17.70 -17.37 -41.60
N VAL A 125 16.49 -17.23 -41.05
CA VAL A 125 15.24 -17.27 -41.83
C VAL A 125 15.17 -16.09 -42.79
N ALA A 126 15.52 -14.88 -42.34
CA ALA A 126 15.56 -13.68 -43.18
C ALA A 126 16.50 -13.82 -44.39
N VAL A 127 17.72 -14.34 -44.17
CA VAL A 127 18.70 -14.57 -45.25
C VAL A 127 18.18 -15.58 -46.27
N HIS A 128 17.56 -16.66 -45.82
CA HIS A 128 16.98 -17.68 -46.70
C HIS A 128 15.90 -17.07 -47.60
N LEU A 129 14.96 -16.32 -47.01
CA LEU A 129 13.86 -15.68 -47.75
C LEU A 129 14.32 -14.61 -48.73
N LEU A 130 15.35 -13.83 -48.38
CA LEU A 130 15.93 -12.85 -49.30
C LEU A 130 16.61 -13.52 -50.50
N GLY A 131 17.23 -14.68 -50.27
CA GLY A 131 17.92 -15.47 -51.30
C GLY A 131 16.99 -15.86 -52.45
N ASP A 132 15.76 -16.26 -52.12
CA ASP A 132 14.77 -16.77 -53.07
C ASP A 132 14.05 -15.67 -53.88
N LEU A 133 14.21 -14.40 -53.50
CA LEU A 133 13.55 -13.26 -54.16
C LEU A 133 14.36 -12.69 -55.34
N PRO A 134 13.69 -12.25 -56.43
CA PRO A 134 14.34 -11.54 -57.52
C PRO A 134 14.90 -10.18 -57.05
N PRO A 135 15.97 -9.63 -57.69
CA PRO A 135 16.71 -8.46 -57.18
C PRO A 135 15.84 -7.24 -56.89
N ALA A 136 14.90 -6.91 -57.79
CA ALA A 136 14.02 -5.75 -57.63
C ALA A 136 13.05 -5.87 -56.44
N ALA A 137 12.62 -7.09 -56.08
CA ALA A 137 11.78 -7.34 -54.91
C ALA A 137 12.62 -7.39 -53.62
N ARG A 138 13.83 -7.95 -53.70
CA ARG A 138 14.79 -8.03 -52.59
C ARG A 138 15.11 -6.65 -52.02
N ASP A 139 15.43 -5.67 -52.87
CA ASP A 139 15.80 -4.32 -52.41
C ASP A 139 14.67 -3.61 -51.65
N GLN A 140 13.41 -3.90 -51.98
CA GLN A 140 12.24 -3.31 -51.31
C GLN A 140 11.99 -3.92 -49.93
N VAL A 141 12.25 -5.22 -49.75
CA VAL A 141 11.94 -5.92 -48.49
C VAL A 141 13.16 -6.14 -47.59
N ALA A 142 14.37 -6.05 -48.11
CA ALA A 142 15.61 -6.26 -47.36
C ALA A 142 15.72 -5.41 -46.09
N PRO A 143 15.33 -4.11 -46.07
CA PRO A 143 15.33 -3.32 -44.85
C PRO A 143 14.42 -3.90 -43.75
N PHE A 144 13.26 -4.45 -44.12
CA PHE A 144 12.31 -5.05 -43.18
C PHE A 144 12.88 -6.33 -42.56
N PHE A 145 13.50 -7.18 -43.38
CA PHE A 145 14.14 -8.42 -42.94
C PHE A 145 15.45 -8.20 -42.16
N GLY A 146 16.13 -7.07 -42.35
CA GLY A 146 17.27 -6.67 -41.53
C GLY A 146 16.86 -6.04 -40.18
N ALA A 147 15.84 -5.19 -40.18
CA ALA A 147 15.35 -4.53 -38.96
C ALA A 147 14.60 -5.49 -38.03
N GLY A 148 13.91 -6.47 -38.59
CA GLY A 148 13.16 -7.45 -37.83
C GLY A 148 13.98 -8.14 -36.73
N PRO A 149 15.04 -8.89 -37.05
CA PRO A 149 15.81 -9.65 -36.05
C PRO A 149 16.35 -8.78 -34.91
N MET A 150 16.62 -7.50 -35.21
CA MET A 150 17.03 -6.52 -34.19
C MET A 150 15.90 -6.17 -33.23
N LEU A 151 14.64 -6.19 -33.68
CA LEU A 151 13.47 -6.00 -32.81
C LEU A 151 13.37 -7.10 -31.73
N VAL A 152 13.80 -8.33 -32.03
CA VAL A 152 13.88 -9.43 -31.05
C VAL A 152 14.81 -9.05 -29.89
N LEU A 153 15.98 -8.46 -30.21
CA LEU A 153 16.92 -7.97 -29.20
C LEU A 153 16.31 -6.83 -28.40
N VAL A 154 15.71 -5.85 -29.08
CA VAL A 154 15.10 -4.68 -28.43
C VAL A 154 13.97 -5.10 -27.49
N CYS A 155 13.10 -6.03 -27.89
CA CYS A 155 11.99 -6.52 -27.08
C CYS A 155 12.48 -7.29 -25.85
N GLY A 156 13.48 -8.18 -25.99
CA GLY A 156 14.07 -8.91 -24.87
C GLY A 156 14.80 -7.98 -23.88
N ALA A 157 15.63 -7.06 -24.38
CA ALA A 157 16.38 -6.09 -23.57
C ALA A 157 15.42 -5.15 -22.86
N GLY A 158 14.49 -4.56 -23.63
CA GLY A 158 13.50 -3.64 -23.12
C GLY A 158 12.69 -4.27 -22.01
N ALA A 159 12.21 -5.49 -22.19
CA ALA A 159 11.49 -6.23 -21.16
C ALA A 159 12.35 -6.50 -19.91
N ALA A 160 13.61 -6.89 -20.07
CA ALA A 160 14.54 -7.12 -18.96
C ALA A 160 14.87 -5.84 -18.18
N VAL A 161 15.19 -4.76 -18.89
CA VAL A 161 15.52 -3.45 -18.30
C VAL A 161 14.30 -2.85 -17.61
N LEU A 162 13.13 -2.86 -18.26
CA LEU A 162 11.89 -2.35 -17.68
C LEU A 162 11.51 -3.12 -16.42
N THR A 163 11.59 -4.45 -16.45
CA THR A 163 11.32 -5.30 -15.28
C THR A 163 12.31 -5.01 -14.15
N ALA A 164 13.59 -4.81 -14.45
CA ALA A 164 14.60 -4.44 -13.46
C ALA A 164 14.33 -3.04 -12.87
N ALA A 165 13.97 -2.06 -13.70
CA ALA A 165 13.66 -0.70 -13.28
C ALA A 165 12.43 -0.66 -12.36
N LEU A 166 11.35 -1.35 -12.73
CA LEU A 166 10.13 -1.44 -11.90
C LEU A 166 10.40 -2.14 -10.57
N HIS A 167 11.21 -3.21 -10.55
CA HIS A 167 11.62 -3.83 -9.30
C HIS A 167 12.43 -2.90 -8.41
N ARG A 168 13.36 -2.11 -8.96
CA ARG A 168 14.15 -1.12 -8.22
C ARG A 168 13.25 -0.02 -7.65
N TYR A 169 12.36 0.52 -8.48
CA TYR A 169 11.38 1.54 -8.07
C TYR A 169 10.48 1.06 -6.94
N MET A 170 9.90 -0.14 -7.06
CA MET A 170 9.04 -0.71 -6.02
C MET A 170 9.78 -0.93 -4.70
N ARG A 171 11.04 -1.40 -4.74
CA ARG A 171 11.86 -1.57 -3.53
C ARG A 171 12.18 -0.23 -2.87
N ALA A 172 12.55 0.77 -3.65
CA ALA A 172 12.84 2.10 -3.16
C ALA A 172 11.60 2.76 -2.53
N SER A 173 10.44 2.65 -3.19
CA SER A 173 9.17 3.18 -2.69
C SER A 173 8.78 2.54 -1.34
N ILE A 174 8.87 1.22 -1.22
CA ILE A 174 8.60 0.51 0.05
C ILE A 174 9.61 0.90 1.13
N ALA A 175 10.90 1.05 0.79
CA ALA A 175 11.91 1.45 1.76
C ALA A 175 11.65 2.87 2.29
N MET A 176 11.27 3.80 1.41
CA MET A 176 10.94 5.18 1.78
C MET A 176 9.72 5.25 2.69
N THR A 177 8.65 4.50 2.39
CA THR A 177 7.44 4.51 3.24
C THR A 177 7.72 3.92 4.62
N VAL A 178 8.48 2.83 4.71
CA VAL A 178 8.89 2.25 6.00
C VAL A 178 9.79 3.20 6.79
N ALA A 179 10.73 3.89 6.13
CA ALA A 179 11.60 4.86 6.79
C ALA A 179 10.82 6.08 7.30
N ALA A 180 9.90 6.61 6.50
CA ALA A 180 9.03 7.72 6.90
C ALA A 180 8.17 7.34 8.12
N GLN A 181 7.59 6.14 8.13
CA GLN A 181 6.81 5.64 9.28
C GLN A 181 7.66 5.53 10.55
N ARG A 182 8.88 5.00 10.45
CA ARG A 182 9.80 4.92 11.60
C ARG A 182 10.19 6.30 12.13
N SER A 183 10.45 7.24 11.22
CA SER A 183 10.79 8.63 11.59
C SER A 183 9.62 9.33 12.28
N ALA A 184 8.41 9.21 11.74
CA ALA A 184 7.20 9.77 12.35
C ALA A 184 6.97 9.20 13.76
N ALA A 185 7.06 7.88 13.94
CA ALA A 185 6.94 7.25 15.25
C ALA A 185 8.03 7.72 16.24
N ALA A 186 9.28 7.88 15.78
CA ALA A 186 10.36 8.40 16.63
C ALA A 186 10.14 9.86 17.04
N SER A 187 9.67 10.70 16.11
CA SER A 187 9.32 12.10 16.40
C SER A 187 8.19 12.20 17.41
N GLU A 188 7.16 11.35 17.29
CA GLU A 188 6.05 11.33 18.23
C GLU A 188 6.51 10.89 19.62
N ARG A 189 7.36 9.87 19.72
CA ARG A 189 7.98 9.48 21.01
C ARG A 189 8.77 10.61 21.64
N ALA A 190 9.54 11.35 20.85
CA ALA A 190 10.30 12.50 21.34
C ALA A 190 9.41 13.68 21.75
N ARG A 191 8.26 13.86 21.11
CA ARG A 191 7.26 14.86 21.51
C ARG A 191 6.57 14.45 22.81
N LEU A 192 6.08 13.22 22.89
CA LEU A 192 5.48 12.67 24.11
C LEU A 192 6.44 12.78 25.27
N ALA A 193 7.70 12.35 25.14
CA ALA A 193 8.72 12.44 26.19
C ALA A 193 8.93 13.87 26.72
N ARG A 194 8.85 14.90 25.87
CA ARG A 194 8.91 16.30 26.28
C ARG A 194 7.66 16.73 27.03
N GLU A 195 6.48 16.42 26.49
CA GLU A 195 5.21 16.64 27.18
C GLU A 195 5.17 15.93 28.55
N LEU A 196 5.75 14.73 28.67
CA LEU A 196 5.92 14.01 29.94
C LEU A 196 6.75 14.82 30.93
N HIS A 197 7.93 15.26 30.48
CA HIS A 197 8.87 15.95 31.35
C HIS A 197 8.25 17.26 31.86
N ASP A 198 7.56 17.98 31.00
CA ASP A 198 6.96 19.27 31.34
C ASP A 198 5.78 19.10 32.31
N SER A 199 4.82 18.20 32.04
CA SER A 199 3.63 18.03 32.88
C SER A 199 3.95 17.41 34.24
N VAL A 200 4.80 16.38 34.26
CA VAL A 200 5.21 15.73 35.53
C VAL A 200 6.06 16.69 36.35
N ALA A 201 6.97 17.46 35.74
CA ALA A 201 7.76 18.45 36.46
C ALA A 201 6.88 19.59 37.01
N GLU A 202 5.80 19.98 36.33
CA GLU A 202 4.85 20.97 36.83
C GLU A 202 4.07 20.44 38.05
N THR A 203 3.50 19.24 37.95
CA THR A 203 2.78 18.60 39.06
C THR A 203 3.69 18.38 40.28
N LEU A 204 4.91 17.89 40.07
CA LEU A 204 5.89 17.70 41.15
C LEU A 204 6.35 19.02 41.77
N ARG A 205 6.46 20.10 40.99
CA ARG A 205 6.75 21.44 41.52
C ARG A 205 5.64 21.91 42.46
N GLY A 206 4.37 21.72 42.09
CA GLY A 206 3.23 22.04 42.95
C GLY A 206 3.24 21.25 44.27
N VAL A 207 3.53 19.95 44.20
CA VAL A 207 3.69 19.08 45.38
C VAL A 207 4.85 19.56 46.26
N SER A 208 5.99 19.89 45.67
CA SER A 208 7.16 20.40 46.39
C SER A 208 6.87 21.71 47.12
N PHE A 209 6.16 22.66 46.49
CA PHE A 209 5.77 23.90 47.15
C PHE A 209 4.85 23.67 48.35
N ALA A 210 3.84 22.79 48.21
CA ALA A 210 2.94 22.45 49.30
C ALA A 210 3.67 21.73 50.45
N ALA A 211 4.65 20.88 50.14
CA ALA A 211 5.50 20.19 51.12
C ALA A 211 6.41 21.14 51.90
N VAL A 212 6.98 22.16 51.24
CA VAL A 212 7.82 23.17 51.91
C VAL A 212 6.99 24.11 52.82
N ALA A 213 5.71 24.31 52.52
CA ALA A 213 4.81 25.15 53.34
C ALA A 213 4.25 24.43 54.59
N LEU A 214 4.39 23.11 54.66
CA LEU A 214 3.85 22.28 55.75
C LEU A 214 4.48 22.50 57.14
N PRO A 215 5.80 22.68 57.31
CA PRO A 215 6.44 22.82 58.63
C PRO A 215 6.10 24.12 59.38
N SER A 216 5.77 25.20 58.66
CA SER A 216 5.50 26.54 59.24
C SER A 216 4.03 26.76 59.65
N SER A 217 3.12 25.86 59.25
CA SER A 217 1.68 25.93 59.51
C SER A 217 1.10 25.17 60.73
N PRO A 218 1.68 24.08 61.30
CA PRO A 218 0.95 23.18 62.21
C PRO A 218 0.68 23.80 63.58
N ARG A 219 1.57 24.67 64.06
CA ARG A 219 1.43 25.35 65.36
C ARG A 219 0.57 26.62 65.33
N ARG A 220 0.35 27.22 64.16
CA ARG A 220 -0.39 28.50 64.01
C ARG A 220 -1.74 28.34 63.31
N LYS A 221 -1.88 27.40 62.37
CA LYS A 221 -3.09 27.18 61.56
C LYS A 221 -3.24 25.68 61.20
N PRO A 222 -3.76 24.84 62.10
CA PRO A 222 -3.86 23.39 61.88
C PRO A 222 -4.73 23.02 60.67
N ALA A 223 -5.84 23.72 60.43
CA ALA A 223 -6.69 23.50 59.25
C ALA A 223 -5.98 23.75 57.91
N LEU A 224 -5.03 24.71 57.88
CA LEU A 224 -4.21 24.97 56.69
C LEU A 224 -3.16 23.87 56.48
N ALA A 225 -2.61 23.31 57.56
CA ALA A 225 -1.68 22.18 57.49
C ALA A 225 -2.36 20.91 56.95
N GLU A 226 -3.60 20.62 57.37
CA GLU A 226 -4.40 19.52 56.82
C GLU A 226 -4.71 19.72 55.33
N GLN A 227 -5.08 20.94 54.90
CA GLN A 227 -5.28 21.24 53.48
C GLN A 227 -4.01 21.08 52.65
N LEU A 228 -2.85 21.50 53.16
CA LEU A 228 -1.57 21.34 52.47
C LEU A 228 -1.17 19.87 52.37
N ALA A 229 -1.33 19.08 53.44
CA ALA A 229 -1.09 17.63 53.43
C ALA A 229 -1.99 16.91 52.42
N ALA A 230 -3.28 17.25 52.38
CA ALA A 230 -4.22 16.70 51.39
C ALA A 230 -3.86 17.11 49.95
N THR A 231 -3.26 18.28 49.76
CA THR A 231 -2.80 18.76 48.45
C THR A 231 -1.54 18.03 47.98
N VAL A 232 -0.58 17.79 48.88
CA VAL A 232 0.60 16.96 48.63
C VAL A 232 0.20 15.54 48.24
N SER A 233 -0.68 14.88 49.01
CA SER A 233 -1.14 13.52 48.72
C SER A 233 -1.85 13.43 47.37
N ARG A 234 -2.80 14.34 47.10
CA ARG A 234 -3.54 14.35 45.82
C ARG A 234 -2.64 14.66 44.62
N GLY A 235 -1.66 15.55 44.78
CA GLY A 235 -0.70 15.87 43.72
C GLY A 235 0.25 14.71 43.43
N ALA A 236 0.71 13.99 44.45
CA ALA A 236 1.52 12.78 44.28
C ALA A 236 0.73 11.67 43.56
N ASP A 237 -0.53 11.42 43.95
CA ASP A 237 -1.40 10.44 43.29
C ASP A 237 -1.74 10.84 41.84
N ALA A 238 -1.88 12.14 41.57
CA ALA A 238 -2.06 12.65 40.20
C ALA A 238 -0.82 12.39 39.35
N ALA A 239 0.38 12.72 39.83
CA ALA A 239 1.64 12.48 39.12
C ALA A 239 1.86 10.98 38.81
N VAL A 240 1.56 10.08 39.76
CA VAL A 240 1.67 8.62 39.56
C VAL A 240 0.69 8.13 38.50
N ARG A 241 -0.56 8.62 38.50
CA ARG A 241 -1.55 8.26 37.46
C ARG A 241 -1.15 8.77 36.09
N GLU A 242 -0.63 10.00 36.01
CA GLU A 242 -0.18 10.61 34.76
C GLU A 242 0.99 9.82 34.14
N VAL A 243 2.00 9.47 34.94
CA VAL A 243 3.12 8.62 34.50
C VAL A 243 2.64 7.23 34.04
N ARG A 244 1.70 6.59 34.77
CA ARG A 244 1.16 5.26 34.39
C ARG A 244 0.34 5.29 33.10
N GLY A 245 -0.52 6.31 32.92
CA GLY A 245 -1.30 6.47 31.69
C GLY A 245 -0.40 6.63 30.46
N LEU A 246 0.72 7.33 30.63
CA LEU A 246 1.67 7.61 29.56
C LEU A 246 2.61 6.42 29.27
N LEU A 247 3.06 5.67 30.28
CA LEU A 247 3.75 4.38 30.07
C LEU A 247 2.88 3.37 29.31
N THR A 248 1.56 3.40 29.57
CA THR A 248 0.60 2.56 28.85
C THR A 248 0.47 3.04 27.39
N ALA A 249 0.47 4.35 27.14
CA ALA A 249 0.51 4.91 25.78
C ALA A 249 1.79 4.52 25.02
N LEU A 250 2.97 4.61 25.65
CA LEU A 250 4.25 4.19 25.06
C LEU A 250 4.28 2.69 24.71
N ARG A 251 3.65 1.83 25.53
CA ARG A 251 3.62 0.38 25.29
C ARG A 251 2.70 -0.01 24.12
N ARG A 252 1.75 0.86 23.77
CA ARG A 252 0.76 0.65 22.69
C ARG A 252 1.26 1.04 21.29
N ASP A 253 2.46 1.60 21.22
CA ASP A 253 3.14 2.09 20.01
C ASP A 253 3.76 0.94 19.16
N VAL A 254 3.34 -0.31 19.39
CA VAL A 254 3.74 -1.51 18.62
C VAL A 254 2.69 -1.76 17.54
N PRO A 255 3.01 -1.55 16.24
CA PRO A 255 2.03 -1.60 15.15
C PRO A 255 1.46 -2.98 14.81
N ASP A 256 1.90 -4.04 15.51
CA ASP A 256 1.64 -5.42 15.10
C ASP A 256 0.23 -5.92 15.44
N GLN A 257 -0.56 -5.15 16.20
CA GLN A 257 -1.94 -5.52 16.50
C GLN A 257 -2.94 -4.87 15.51
N PRO A 258 -3.97 -5.63 15.07
CA PRO A 258 -5.05 -5.10 14.23
C PRO A 258 -5.80 -3.96 14.91
N PHE A 259 -6.26 -2.97 14.14
CA PHE A 259 -7.01 -1.81 14.65
C PHE A 259 -8.27 -2.23 15.42
N CYS A 260 -8.92 -3.30 14.99
CA CYS A 260 -10.10 -3.87 15.65
C CYS A 260 -9.81 -4.44 17.05
N VAL A 261 -8.56 -4.68 17.40
CA VAL A 261 -8.13 -5.10 18.75
C VAL A 261 -7.68 -3.89 19.56
N THR A 262 -6.90 -3.00 18.94
CA THR A 262 -6.28 -1.87 19.65
C THR A 262 -7.28 -0.84 20.15
N VAL A 263 -8.34 -0.52 19.39
CA VAL A 263 -9.34 0.47 19.82
C VAL A 263 -10.15 0.01 21.04
N PRO A 264 -10.72 -1.22 21.07
CA PRO A 264 -11.30 -1.77 22.29
C PRO A 264 -10.37 -1.76 23.50
N ASP A 265 -9.09 -2.12 23.31
CA ASP A 265 -8.12 -2.12 24.40
C ASP A 265 -7.85 -0.72 24.96
N VAL A 266 -7.80 0.30 24.09
CA VAL A 266 -7.67 1.71 24.50
C VAL A 266 -8.90 2.15 25.30
N SER A 267 -10.10 1.93 24.77
CA SER A 267 -11.36 2.32 25.42
C SER A 267 -11.56 1.61 26.77
N ASN A 268 -11.32 0.29 26.83
CA ASN A 268 -11.47 -0.51 28.04
C ASN A 268 -10.37 -0.22 29.08
N GLY A 269 -9.15 0.05 28.63
CA GLY A 269 -8.05 0.48 29.50
C GLY A 269 -8.36 1.82 30.16
N TRP A 270 -8.85 2.78 29.38
CA TRP A 270 -9.24 4.10 29.89
C TRP A 270 -10.43 3.99 30.85
N SER A 271 -11.48 3.25 30.49
CA SER A 271 -12.68 3.08 31.32
C SER A 271 -12.34 2.57 32.72
N ARG A 272 -11.45 1.57 32.81
CA ARG A 272 -10.95 1.03 34.09
C ARG A 272 -10.15 2.05 34.91
N SER A 273 -9.34 2.89 34.26
CA SER A 273 -8.49 3.86 34.93
C SER A 273 -9.25 5.11 35.38
N ALA A 274 -10.21 5.56 34.58
CA ALA A 274 -11.00 6.77 34.83
C ALA A 274 -12.27 6.51 35.65
N GLY A 275 -12.74 5.26 35.72
CA GLY A 275 -13.99 4.89 36.38
C GLY A 275 -15.25 5.36 35.63
N ILE A 276 -15.11 5.69 34.33
CA ILE A 276 -16.18 6.18 33.46
C ILE A 276 -16.50 5.11 32.43
N ALA A 277 -17.79 4.78 32.25
CA ALA A 277 -18.21 3.79 31.26
C ALA A 277 -18.00 4.32 29.84
N VAL A 278 -17.30 3.53 29.01
CA VAL A 278 -17.13 3.80 27.57
C VAL A 278 -17.96 2.81 26.77
N ARG A 279 -18.91 3.30 25.99
CA ARG A 279 -19.63 2.50 24.99
C ARG A 279 -18.87 2.56 23.67
N LEU A 280 -18.42 1.41 23.17
CA LEU A 280 -17.71 1.31 21.91
C LEU A 280 -18.56 0.59 20.86
N VAL A 281 -18.78 1.23 19.71
CA VAL A 281 -19.49 0.66 18.55
C VAL A 281 -18.52 0.60 17.37
N THR A 282 -18.11 -0.61 16.96
CA THR A 282 -17.09 -0.82 15.91
C THR A 282 -17.62 -1.62 14.72
N ALA A 283 -17.39 -1.12 13.50
CA ALA A 283 -17.52 -1.91 12.25
C ALA A 283 -16.21 -2.66 11.90
N PRO A 284 -16.26 -3.81 11.19
CA PRO A 284 -15.08 -4.60 10.80
C PRO A 284 -14.39 -4.05 9.54
N VAL A 285 -13.72 -2.91 9.65
CA VAL A 285 -12.91 -2.33 8.56
C VAL A 285 -11.48 -2.12 9.06
N GLU A 286 -10.46 -2.39 8.26
CA GLU A 286 -9.07 -2.14 8.65
C GLU A 286 -8.56 -0.88 7.91
N PRO A 287 -8.18 0.20 8.62
CA PRO A 287 -7.62 1.38 7.97
C PRO A 287 -6.23 1.08 7.37
N THR A 288 -5.78 1.90 6.41
CA THR A 288 -4.38 1.82 5.94
C THR A 288 -3.43 1.96 7.11
N LEU A 289 -2.22 1.39 6.99
CA LEU A 289 -1.21 1.50 8.04
C LEU A 289 -0.90 2.96 8.41
N ALA A 290 -0.98 3.89 7.45
CA ALA A 290 -0.82 5.33 7.69
C ALA A 290 -1.98 5.94 8.49
N ALA A 291 -3.23 5.56 8.19
CA ALA A 291 -4.40 6.02 8.92
C ALA A 291 -4.56 5.34 10.28
N ARG A 292 -4.09 4.09 10.43
CA ARG A 292 -4.21 3.29 11.66
C ARG A 292 -3.64 4.02 12.87
N TYR A 293 -2.45 4.61 12.73
CA TYR A 293 -1.78 5.32 13.81
C TYR A 293 -2.61 6.50 14.31
N GLU A 294 -2.94 7.44 13.42
CA GLU A 294 -3.68 8.64 13.78
C GLU A 294 -5.09 8.31 14.31
N LEU A 295 -5.75 7.30 13.72
CA LEU A 295 -7.08 6.86 14.15
C LEU A 295 -7.11 6.22 15.55
N ILE A 296 -6.01 5.61 16.01
CA ILE A 296 -5.89 5.11 17.40
C ILE A 296 -5.69 6.29 18.36
N GLN A 297 -4.97 7.32 17.93
CA GLN A 297 -4.61 8.46 18.77
C GLN A 297 -5.74 9.48 18.94
N ILE A 298 -6.71 9.54 18.01
CA ILE A 298 -7.89 10.41 18.11
C ILE A 298 -8.77 10.08 19.33
N PRO A 299 -9.25 8.83 19.53
CA PRO A 299 -10.04 8.48 20.71
C PRO A 299 -9.25 8.61 22.00
N ASP A 300 -7.94 8.31 22.00
CA ASP A 300 -7.07 8.48 23.19
C ASP A 300 -7.03 9.97 23.65
N GLU A 301 -6.90 10.91 22.71
CA GLU A 301 -6.90 12.35 23.02
C GLU A 301 -8.28 12.86 23.47
N ALA A 302 -9.33 12.39 22.80
CA ALA A 302 -10.70 12.74 23.13
C ALA A 302 -11.02 12.31 24.57
N LEU A 303 -10.64 11.09 24.95
CA LEU A 303 -10.83 10.55 26.30
C LEU A 303 -9.98 11.27 27.35
N ARG A 304 -8.73 11.65 27.04
CA ARG A 304 -7.93 12.52 27.93
C ARG A 304 -8.56 13.90 28.14
N THR A 305 -9.22 14.44 27.11
CA THR A 305 -9.94 15.71 27.22
C THR A 305 -11.16 15.58 28.13
N VAL A 306 -11.87 14.44 28.05
CA VAL A 306 -12.99 14.13 28.95
C VAL A 306 -12.52 14.07 30.40
N GLU A 307 -11.42 13.36 30.66
CA GLU A 307 -10.83 13.24 32.01
C GLU A 307 -10.40 14.60 32.58
N ARG A 308 -9.72 15.43 31.77
CA ARG A 308 -9.21 16.71 32.25
C ARG A 308 -10.30 17.77 32.43
N HIS A 309 -11.36 17.77 31.61
CA HIS A 309 -12.22 18.96 31.46
C HIS A 309 -13.73 18.72 31.54
N ALA A 310 -14.24 17.50 31.35
CA ALA A 310 -15.67 17.32 31.07
C ALA A 310 -16.56 16.96 32.28
N ARG A 311 -16.02 16.45 33.40
CA ARG A 311 -16.83 15.85 34.50
C ARG A 311 -17.95 14.94 33.96
N ALA A 312 -17.70 14.20 32.89
CA ALA A 312 -18.70 13.39 32.21
C ALA A 312 -18.95 12.07 32.97
N SER A 313 -20.21 11.61 33.00
CA SER A 313 -20.60 10.33 33.59
C SER A 313 -20.52 9.16 32.60
N GLU A 314 -20.57 9.43 31.29
CA GLU A 314 -20.50 8.43 30.21
C GLU A 314 -19.78 9.01 28.98
N ALA A 315 -19.14 8.13 28.19
CA ALA A 315 -18.57 8.46 26.88
C ALA A 315 -18.93 7.38 25.83
N GLU A 316 -19.22 7.80 24.60
CA GLU A 316 -19.53 6.89 23.49
C GLU A 316 -18.56 7.13 22.32
N VAL A 317 -18.01 6.04 21.77
CA VAL A 317 -17.13 6.04 20.60
C VAL A 317 -17.78 5.20 19.51
N THR A 318 -18.20 5.86 18.43
CA THR A 318 -18.92 5.22 17.32
C THR A 318 -18.11 5.29 16.04
N ARG A 319 -18.02 4.15 15.33
CA ARG A 319 -17.31 4.02 14.07
C ARG A 319 -18.26 3.61 12.94
N ASP A 320 -18.27 4.40 11.86
CA ASP A 320 -19.02 4.10 10.63
C ASP A 320 -18.12 3.50 9.52
N ASN A 321 -18.72 2.74 8.59
CA ASN A 321 -18.07 2.05 7.47
C ASN A 321 -17.96 2.90 6.19
N GLY A 322 -18.26 4.20 6.28
CA GLY A 322 -18.22 5.12 5.14
C GLY A 322 -19.45 5.08 4.24
N ALA A 323 -20.55 4.43 4.65
CA ALA A 323 -21.83 4.48 3.95
C ALA A 323 -22.69 5.72 4.30
N GLY A 324 -22.22 6.55 5.23
CA GLY A 324 -22.89 7.79 5.62
C GLY A 324 -23.67 7.58 6.91
N PHE A 325 -23.20 8.24 7.97
CA PHE A 325 -23.95 8.40 9.20
C PHE A 325 -25.04 9.46 8.96
N VAL A 326 -26.31 9.07 9.05
CA VAL A 326 -27.44 10.02 9.09
C VAL A 326 -27.66 10.40 10.56
N PRO A 327 -27.33 11.63 10.96
CA PRO A 327 -27.53 12.05 12.34
C PRO A 327 -29.03 12.23 12.66
N PRO A 328 -29.46 12.05 13.93
CA PRO A 328 -30.80 12.43 14.36
C PRO A 328 -31.01 13.95 14.14
N ALA A 329 -32.18 14.32 13.62
CA ALA A 329 -32.47 15.65 13.09
C ALA A 329 -32.39 16.78 14.15
N GLY A 330 -31.75 17.90 13.79
CA GLY A 330 -31.66 19.12 14.62
C GLY A 330 -30.34 19.90 14.52
N LEU A 331 -29.66 19.86 13.37
CA LEU A 331 -28.25 20.22 13.22
C LEU A 331 -27.99 21.41 12.30
N SER A 332 -27.99 22.62 12.87
CA SER A 332 -27.33 23.77 12.23
C SER A 332 -26.95 24.85 13.24
N HIS A 333 -25.72 25.35 13.09
CA HIS A 333 -25.05 26.49 13.72
C HIS A 333 -24.54 26.34 15.18
N LEU A 334 -23.22 26.47 15.34
CA LEU A 334 -22.54 27.59 16.03
C LEU A 334 -21.06 27.27 16.26
N SER A 335 -20.19 27.96 15.53
CA SER A 335 -18.75 28.05 15.79
C SER A 335 -18.49 29.33 16.58
N ALA A 336 -18.30 29.24 17.89
CA ALA A 336 -17.56 30.26 18.65
C ALA A 336 -17.47 29.86 20.12
N ARG A 337 -16.21 29.82 20.60
CA ARG A 337 -15.71 29.97 21.99
C ARG A 337 -14.89 28.77 22.45
N GLY A 338 -13.64 29.10 22.75
CA GLY A 338 -12.48 28.22 22.83
C GLY A 338 -12.64 27.02 23.75
N ARG A 339 -12.09 25.90 23.29
CA ARG A 339 -11.87 24.69 24.09
C ARG A 339 -10.55 24.06 23.64
N PHE A 340 -9.54 24.16 24.49
CA PHE A 340 -8.25 23.51 24.35
C PHE A 340 -8.46 21.99 24.49
N GLY A 341 -8.05 21.21 23.49
CA GLY A 341 -8.30 19.75 23.35
C GLY A 341 -8.79 19.34 21.95
N VAL A 342 -9.46 20.25 21.24
CA VAL A 342 -9.95 20.03 19.85
C VAL A 342 -8.85 20.23 18.80
N VAL A 343 -7.79 20.96 19.15
CA VAL A 343 -6.67 21.27 18.25
C VAL A 343 -5.86 20.00 17.95
N GLY A 344 -5.52 19.21 18.98
CA GLY A 344 -4.71 17.99 18.81
C GLY A 344 -5.43 16.91 17.99
N THR A 345 -6.74 16.74 18.16
CA THR A 345 -7.54 15.81 17.34
C THR A 345 -7.66 16.27 15.88
N ALA A 346 -7.73 17.58 15.63
CA ALA A 346 -7.76 18.15 14.27
C ALA A 346 -6.38 18.09 13.58
N GLU A 347 -5.31 18.32 14.34
CA GLU A 347 -3.92 18.20 13.86
C GLU A 347 -3.55 16.76 13.50
N ARG A 348 -4.15 15.76 14.16
CA ARG A 348 -3.97 14.33 13.86
C ARG A 348 -4.81 13.83 12.68
N ALA A 349 -5.99 14.39 12.45
CA ALA A 349 -6.82 14.04 11.30
C ALA A 349 -6.26 14.59 9.96
N ARG A 350 -5.61 15.77 9.97
CA ARG A 350 -5.13 16.45 8.76
C ARG A 350 -4.07 15.67 7.95
N PRO A 351 -3.01 15.09 8.55
CA PRO A 351 -1.97 14.34 7.82
C PRO A 351 -2.49 13.14 7.04
N VAL A 352 -3.64 12.57 7.46
CA VAL A 352 -4.30 11.44 6.80
C VAL A 352 -5.41 11.87 5.86
N GLY A 353 -5.49 13.17 5.52
CA GLY A 353 -6.53 13.74 4.65
C GLY A 353 -7.91 13.80 5.30
N GLY A 354 -7.98 13.63 6.62
CA GLY A 354 -9.20 13.60 7.40
C GLY A 354 -9.65 14.98 7.92
N GLY A 355 -10.92 15.04 8.30
CA GLY A 355 -11.56 16.20 8.90
C GLY A 355 -12.07 15.89 10.32
N LEU A 356 -12.21 16.94 11.12
CA LEU A 356 -12.78 16.87 12.47
C LEU A 356 -13.98 17.83 12.59
N HIS A 357 -15.07 17.33 13.16
CA HIS A 357 -16.23 18.13 13.57
C HIS A 357 -16.49 17.94 15.06
N VAL A 358 -16.61 19.05 15.80
CA VAL A 358 -16.91 19.02 17.24
C VAL A 358 -18.18 19.78 17.52
N ARG A 359 -19.08 19.16 18.28
CA ARG A 359 -20.35 19.76 18.74
C ARG A 359 -20.42 19.63 20.25
N SER A 360 -20.66 20.75 20.94
CA SER A 360 -20.76 20.76 22.40
C SER A 360 -21.85 21.71 22.85
N ARG A 361 -22.71 21.26 23.78
CA ARG A 361 -23.75 22.09 24.41
C ARG A 361 -23.62 21.97 25.93
N PRO A 362 -23.62 23.09 26.68
CA PRO A 362 -23.64 23.05 28.15
C PRO A 362 -24.80 22.18 28.63
N GLY A 363 -24.50 21.18 29.48
CA GLY A 363 -25.50 20.24 30.02
C GLY A 363 -25.92 19.09 29.09
N SER A 364 -25.48 19.05 27.83
CA SER A 364 -25.82 17.97 26.87
C SER A 364 -24.61 17.19 26.34
N GLY A 365 -23.43 17.43 26.88
CA GLY A 365 -22.21 16.72 26.50
C GLY A 365 -21.47 17.30 25.29
N THR A 366 -20.46 16.53 24.81
CA THR A 366 -19.62 16.89 23.67
C THR A 366 -19.50 15.69 22.73
N VAL A 367 -19.73 15.92 21.44
CA VAL A 367 -19.59 14.95 20.35
C VAL A 367 -18.40 15.36 19.49
N ILE A 368 -17.49 14.42 19.25
CA ILE A 368 -16.32 14.58 18.38
C ILE A 368 -16.45 13.57 17.25
N GLU A 369 -16.55 14.08 16.03
CA GLU A 369 -16.65 13.29 14.79
C GLU A 369 -15.33 13.45 14.03
N ALA A 370 -14.63 12.34 13.75
CA ALA A 370 -13.42 12.32 12.93
C ALA A 370 -13.64 11.45 11.70
N GLY A 371 -13.50 12.05 10.51
CA GLY A 371 -13.64 11.36 9.23
C GLY A 371 -12.29 11.28 8.53
N VAL A 372 -11.90 10.10 8.05
CA VAL A 372 -10.68 9.88 7.26
C VAL A 372 -11.07 9.25 5.91
N PRO A 373 -10.49 9.68 4.77
CA PRO A 373 -10.80 9.11 3.47
C PRO A 373 -10.58 7.59 3.46
N ALA A 374 -11.58 6.84 3.02
CA ALA A 374 -11.54 5.39 2.98
C ALA A 374 -10.63 4.89 1.86
N ALA A 375 -9.33 4.78 2.11
CA ALA A 375 -8.46 3.87 1.36
C ALA A 375 -8.51 2.49 2.04
N ALA A 376 -9.65 1.81 1.99
CA ALA A 376 -9.79 0.50 2.63
C ALA A 376 -8.98 -0.56 1.85
N GLU A 377 -7.99 -1.18 2.48
CA GLU A 377 -7.47 -2.47 2.04
C GLU A 377 -8.55 -3.50 2.40
N ARG A 378 -9.38 -3.89 1.43
CA ARG A 378 -10.36 -4.97 1.65
C ARG A 378 -9.59 -6.21 2.10
N LEU A 379 -9.85 -6.67 3.33
CA LEU A 379 -9.44 -7.99 3.76
C LEU A 379 -10.02 -8.98 2.72
N LEU A 380 -9.15 -9.57 1.91
CA LEU A 380 -9.50 -10.79 1.20
C LEU A 380 -9.66 -11.86 2.29
N ALA A 381 -10.90 -12.05 2.74
CA ALA A 381 -11.28 -13.17 3.57
C ALA A 381 -10.89 -14.46 2.83
N ALA A 382 -10.27 -15.37 3.59
CA ALA A 382 -9.73 -16.65 3.16
C ALA A 382 -10.78 -17.57 2.54
#